data_AF-A0A6J8CSI6-F1
#
_entry.id   AF-A0A6J8CSI6-F1
#
_cell.length_a   1.000
_cell.length_b   1.000
_cell.length_c   1.000
_cell.angle_alpha   90.00
_cell.angle_beta   90.00
_cell.angle_gamma   90.00
#
_symmetry.space_group_name_H-M   'P 1'
#
loop_
_entity.id
_entity.type
_entity.pdbx_description
1 polymer ?
#
loop_
_entity_poly.entity_id
_entity_poly.type
_entity_poly.pdbx_seq_one_letter_code
_entity_poly.pdbx_strand_id
1 'polypeptide(L)'
;MTGPKVNTLQDPSQQETFNSVSVGCPEGFSSGYVRWDTKDNSYSRCNQASGYYPSGTYSTDIKMDFCCRNDSDPSIPITLPRDQPLYLVRNNGSKQCQQVNGMTSKEEYITWDNANNSQLYKNYKITSDIHPLVNVTSDFDITMYFCYYYK
;
A
#
# COMPACT_ATOMS: atom_id res chain seq x y z
N MET A 1 -2.76 23.30 1.52
CA MET A 1 -3.68 22.24 2.02
C MET A 1 -2.81 21.12 2.53
N THR A 2 -2.75 20.92 3.84
CA THR A 2 -2.00 19.85 4.50
C THR A 2 -2.77 18.54 4.31
N GLY A 3 -2.26 17.67 3.43
CA GLY A 3 -2.77 16.30 3.30
C GLY A 3 -2.53 15.49 4.59
N PRO A 4 -3.24 14.36 4.77
CA PRO A 4 -3.05 13.51 5.93
C PRO A 4 -1.59 13.04 6.00
N LYS A 5 -0.95 13.27 7.14
CA LYS A 5 0.35 12.69 7.46
C LYS A 5 0.16 11.19 7.63
N VAL A 6 0.38 10.41 6.59
CA VAL A 6 0.46 8.95 6.70
C VAL A 6 1.81 8.67 7.35
N ASN A 7 1.80 8.32 8.65
CA ASN A 7 2.97 7.79 9.33
C ASN A 7 3.35 6.47 8.63
N THR A 8 4.29 6.54 7.69
CA THR A 8 4.96 5.35 7.16
C THR A 8 5.76 4.76 8.33
N LEU A 9 5.30 3.63 8.85
CA LEU A 9 6.00 2.89 9.88
C LEU A 9 7.41 2.52 9.37
N GLN A 10 8.41 3.02 10.09
CA GLN A 10 9.82 2.64 9.96
C GLN A 10 10.10 1.72 11.18
N ASP A 11 10.31 0.43 10.90
CA ASP A 11 10.71 -0.75 11.73
C ASP A 11 10.89 -0.56 13.24
N PRO A 12 10.40 -1.47 14.11
CA PRO A 12 10.96 -2.82 14.21
C PRO A 12 9.90 -3.91 14.46
N SER A 13 9.81 -4.89 13.58
CA SER A 13 9.06 -6.16 13.72
C SER A 13 7.53 -6.12 13.46
N GLN A 14 7.10 -7.08 12.63
CA GLN A 14 5.74 -7.59 12.36
C GLN A 14 4.93 -6.96 11.20
N GLN A 15 4.71 -7.82 10.19
CA GLN A 15 3.61 -7.97 9.22
C GLN A 15 3.07 -6.78 8.38
N GLU A 16 3.14 -7.02 7.06
CA GLU A 16 2.60 -6.32 5.88
C GLU A 16 3.13 -4.93 5.44
N THR A 17 3.87 -4.97 4.32
CA THR A 17 4.35 -3.93 3.38
C THR A 17 5.23 -2.81 3.92
N PHE A 18 6.53 -3.11 3.87
CA PHE A 18 7.59 -2.13 3.98
C PHE A 18 7.76 -1.34 2.70
N ASN A 19 8.11 -0.08 2.91
CA ASN A 19 8.24 0.92 1.88
C ASN A 19 9.60 1.62 1.97
N SER A 20 10.64 0.83 2.26
CA SER A 20 12.04 1.22 2.17
C SER A 20 12.87 0.02 1.73
N VAL A 21 12.97 -0.25 0.43
CA VAL A 21 13.86 -1.31 -0.09
C VAL A 21 15.16 -0.68 -0.55
N SER A 22 15.99 -0.21 0.40
CA SER A 22 17.44 -0.19 0.18
C SER A 22 18.11 -1.49 0.66
N VAL A 23 17.37 -2.38 1.36
CA VAL A 23 17.87 -3.61 2.00
C VAL A 23 16.87 -4.77 1.88
N GLY A 24 16.43 -5.13 0.67
CA GLY A 24 15.60 -6.33 0.43
C GLY A 24 14.28 -6.39 1.23
N CYS A 25 13.58 -7.53 1.15
CA CYS A 25 12.46 -7.81 2.05
C CYS A 25 12.93 -8.59 3.28
N PRO A 26 12.32 -8.39 4.46
CA PRO A 26 12.61 -9.20 5.63
C PRO A 26 12.36 -10.69 5.36
N GLU A 27 12.98 -11.57 6.15
CA GLU A 27 12.77 -13.02 6.03
C GLU A 27 11.29 -13.38 6.15
N GLY A 28 10.82 -14.25 5.25
CA GLY A 28 9.42 -14.67 5.15
C GLY A 28 8.52 -13.72 4.36
N PHE A 29 9.03 -12.58 3.87
CA PHE A 29 8.28 -11.67 3.00
C PHE A 29 8.66 -11.83 1.53
N SER A 30 7.65 -11.76 0.67
CA SER A 30 7.78 -11.73 -0.78
C SER A 30 7.87 -10.29 -1.28
N SER A 31 8.91 -9.99 -2.05
CA SER A 31 9.06 -8.70 -2.72
C SER A 31 8.18 -8.61 -3.96
N GLY A 32 7.63 -7.44 -4.22
CA GLY A 32 6.96 -7.14 -5.47
C GLY A 32 6.77 -5.65 -5.66
N TYR A 33 6.06 -5.30 -6.72
CA TYR A 33 5.59 -3.94 -6.94
C TYR A 33 4.19 -3.93 -7.55
N VAL A 34 3.45 -2.85 -7.28
CA VAL A 34 2.25 -2.45 -8.01
C VAL A 34 2.58 -1.19 -8.79
N ARG A 35 2.17 -1.11 -10.05
CA ARG A 35 2.34 0.10 -10.87
C ARG A 35 1.06 0.45 -11.61
N TRP A 36 0.85 1.74 -11.83
CA TRP A 36 -0.18 2.29 -12.72
C TRP A 36 0.20 3.70 -13.17
N ASP A 37 -0.46 4.16 -14.23
CA ASP A 37 -0.22 5.48 -14.78
C ASP A 37 -1.17 6.47 -14.12
N THR A 38 -0.66 7.60 -13.64
CA THR A 38 -1.53 8.70 -13.21
C THR A 38 -1.88 9.51 -14.44
N LYS A 39 -3.17 9.67 -14.72
CA LYS A 39 -3.69 10.46 -15.83
C LYS A 39 -3.24 11.92 -15.77
N ASP A 40 -2.11 12.25 -16.42
CA ASP A 40 -1.91 13.48 -17.20
C ASP A 40 -0.45 13.58 -17.68
N ASN A 41 -0.22 13.14 -18.90
CA ASN A 41 0.96 13.48 -19.69
C ASN A 41 1.03 14.99 -20.05
N SER A 42 0.05 15.80 -19.63
CA SER A 42 0.04 17.27 -19.79
C SER A 42 0.41 18.04 -18.52
N TYR A 43 0.42 17.41 -17.34
CA TYR A 43 0.79 18.03 -16.05
C TYR A 43 1.84 17.20 -15.32
N SER A 44 3.08 17.24 -15.83
CA SER A 44 4.31 16.73 -15.19
C SER A 44 4.67 17.40 -13.84
N ARG A 45 3.71 18.08 -13.19
CA ARG A 45 3.88 18.86 -11.96
C ARG A 45 3.15 18.28 -10.73
N CYS A 46 2.28 17.28 -10.89
CA CYS A 46 1.47 16.76 -9.78
C CYS A 46 2.07 15.56 -9.02
N ASN A 47 3.11 14.91 -9.57
CA ASN A 47 3.73 13.72 -8.96
C ASN A 47 5.01 14.04 -8.16
N GLN A 48 5.13 15.26 -7.64
CA GLN A 48 6.25 15.61 -6.77
C GLN A 48 6.07 14.92 -5.41
N ALA A 49 6.64 13.72 -5.27
CA ALA A 49 6.74 13.06 -3.98
C ALA A 49 7.63 13.90 -3.05
N SER A 50 7.08 14.28 -1.90
CA SER A 50 7.81 14.97 -0.82
C SER A 50 7.34 14.44 0.53
N GLY A 51 8.19 14.53 1.55
CA GLY A 51 7.94 13.89 2.85
C GLY A 51 8.31 12.40 2.85
N TYR A 52 7.70 11.64 3.76
CA TYR A 52 7.87 10.20 3.81
C TYR A 52 6.83 9.54 2.91
N TYR A 53 7.29 8.73 1.97
CA TYR A 53 6.43 8.02 1.05
C TYR A 53 6.92 6.59 0.84
N PRO A 54 6.02 5.74 0.34
CA PRO A 54 6.31 4.41 -0.13
C PRO A 54 7.61 4.25 -0.96
N SER A 55 8.29 3.12 -0.88
CA SER A 55 9.40 2.85 -1.81
C SER A 55 8.86 2.71 -3.20
N GLY A 56 9.54 3.29 -4.18
CA GLY A 56 8.99 3.29 -5.51
C GLY A 56 9.51 4.37 -6.41
N THR A 57 8.79 4.56 -7.51
CA THR A 57 9.01 5.62 -8.48
C THR A 57 7.70 6.38 -8.64
N TYR A 58 7.74 7.69 -8.39
CA TYR A 58 6.60 8.59 -8.45
C TYR A 58 6.94 9.70 -9.43
N SER A 59 6.82 9.39 -10.73
CA SER A 59 7.20 10.34 -11.79
C SER A 59 6.05 10.44 -12.80
N THR A 60 6.20 9.95 -14.02
CA THR A 60 5.08 9.84 -14.97
C THR A 60 4.11 8.74 -14.55
N ASP A 61 4.65 7.65 -13.99
CA ASP A 61 3.89 6.53 -13.45
C ASP A 61 4.07 6.48 -11.92
N ILE A 62 3.09 5.89 -11.23
CA ILE A 62 3.24 5.45 -9.85
C ILE A 62 3.68 3.98 -9.90
N LYS A 63 4.84 3.70 -9.29
CA LYS A 63 5.30 2.35 -8.95
C LYS A 63 5.54 2.33 -7.45
N MET A 64 4.87 1.44 -6.73
CA MET A 64 5.10 1.17 -5.32
C MET A 64 5.71 -0.22 -5.16
N ASP A 65 6.92 -0.27 -4.60
CA ASP A 65 7.59 -1.48 -4.18
C ASP A 65 7.08 -1.92 -2.81
N PHE A 66 6.90 -3.22 -2.60
CA PHE A 66 6.31 -3.77 -1.38
C PHE A 66 6.98 -5.07 -0.94
N CYS A 67 6.78 -5.39 0.34
CA CYS A 67 7.10 -6.68 0.95
C CYS A 67 5.84 -7.25 1.63
N CYS A 68 5.29 -8.35 1.13
CA CYS A 68 4.08 -8.99 1.69
C CYS A 68 4.36 -10.41 2.19
N ARG A 69 3.61 -10.84 3.20
CA ARG A 69 3.50 -12.23 3.66
C ARG A 69 2.03 -12.56 3.93
N ASN A 70 1.69 -13.84 4.00
CA ASN A 70 0.30 -14.27 4.21
C ASN A 70 0.23 -15.53 5.08
N ASP A 71 1.24 -15.73 5.92
CA ASP A 71 1.48 -16.93 6.70
C ASP A 71 0.87 -16.89 8.11
N SER A 72 0.01 -15.90 8.40
CA SER A 72 -0.75 -15.83 9.67
C SER A 72 -2.24 -15.63 9.46
N ASP A 73 -3.02 -16.19 10.38
CA ASP A 73 -4.45 -15.92 10.47
C ASP A 73 -4.67 -14.49 11.00
N PRO A 74 -5.38 -13.62 10.26
CA PRO A 74 -5.65 -12.25 10.70
C PRO A 74 -6.46 -12.16 12.02
N SER A 75 -7.06 -13.26 12.47
CA SER A 75 -7.77 -13.36 13.76
C SER A 75 -6.83 -13.58 14.95
N ILE A 76 -5.54 -13.86 14.72
CA ILE A 76 -4.55 -14.02 15.79
C ILE A 76 -3.89 -12.66 16.01
N PRO A 77 -4.10 -11.99 17.16
CA PRO A 77 -3.58 -10.64 17.37
C PRO A 77 -2.06 -10.57 17.35
N ILE A 78 -1.52 -9.59 16.61
CA ILE A 78 -0.10 -9.23 16.66
C ILE A 78 0.14 -8.06 17.60
N THR A 79 1.38 -7.90 18.04
CA THR A 79 1.80 -6.76 18.85
C THR A 79 2.56 -5.78 17.98
N LEU A 80 2.05 -4.53 17.93
CA LEU A 80 2.67 -3.41 17.22
C LEU A 80 2.81 -2.21 18.17
N PRO A 81 3.68 -1.24 17.85
CA PRO A 81 3.69 0.05 18.53
C PRO A 81 2.30 0.70 18.47
N ARG A 82 1.71 0.98 19.63
CA ARG A 82 0.30 1.40 19.77
C ARG A 82 0.13 2.74 20.46
N ASP A 83 1.20 3.53 20.53
CA ASP A 83 1.20 4.85 21.15
C ASP A 83 0.54 5.90 20.25
N GLN A 84 0.44 5.62 18.96
CA GLN A 84 -0.27 6.42 17.97
C GLN A 84 -1.11 5.51 17.06
N PRO A 85 -2.16 6.05 16.41
CA PRO A 85 -2.84 5.35 15.35
C PRO A 85 -1.88 4.98 14.21
N LEU A 86 -2.14 3.85 13.56
CA LEU A 86 -1.32 3.35 12.46
C LEU A 86 -2.17 2.77 11.35
N TYR A 87 -1.56 2.65 10.18
CA TYR A 87 -2.14 2.01 9.00
C TYR A 87 -1.33 0.77 8.66
N LEU A 88 -2.01 -0.35 8.39
CA LEU A 88 -1.44 -1.49 7.67
C LEU A 88 -2.10 -1.58 6.30
N VAL A 89 -1.33 -1.93 5.27
CA VAL A 89 -1.90 -2.24 3.96
C VAL A 89 -2.57 -3.60 4.04
N ARG A 90 -3.77 -3.73 3.48
CA ARG A 90 -4.49 -5.01 3.50
C ARG A 90 -3.84 -5.97 2.52
N ASN A 91 -3.63 -7.21 2.92
CA ASN A 91 -3.12 -8.27 2.06
C ASN A 91 -4.24 -8.86 1.17
N ASN A 92 -3.94 -9.22 -0.08
CA ASN A 92 -4.89 -9.79 -1.04
C ASN A 92 -5.47 -11.15 -0.62
N GLY A 93 -4.78 -11.91 0.22
CA GLY A 93 -5.24 -13.18 0.78
C GLY A 93 -6.07 -13.04 2.06
N SER A 94 -6.17 -11.85 2.65
CA SER A 94 -6.87 -11.65 3.92
C SER A 94 -8.33 -11.21 3.74
N LYS A 95 -9.24 -11.91 4.41
CA LYS A 95 -10.67 -11.56 4.42
C LYS A 95 -11.01 -10.41 5.37
N GLN A 96 -10.12 -10.06 6.30
CA GLN A 96 -10.36 -9.02 7.31
C GLN A 96 -9.06 -8.29 7.66
N CYS A 97 -9.16 -7.24 8.49
CA CYS A 97 -7.98 -6.62 9.07
C CYS A 97 -7.28 -7.56 10.06
N GLN A 98 -5.95 -7.60 10.02
CA GLN A 98 -5.12 -8.27 11.02
C GLN A 98 -5.43 -7.71 12.40
N GLN A 99 -5.77 -8.54 13.39
CA GLN A 99 -6.01 -8.05 14.75
C GLN A 99 -4.70 -7.54 15.37
N VAL A 100 -4.77 -6.43 16.11
CA VAL A 100 -3.64 -5.83 16.82
C VAL A 100 -3.99 -5.69 18.30
N ASN A 101 -3.11 -6.15 19.17
CA ASN A 101 -3.34 -6.22 20.61
C ASN A 101 -3.69 -4.86 21.23
N GLY A 102 -4.94 -4.73 21.67
CA GLY A 102 -5.45 -3.52 22.32
C GLY A 102 -5.72 -2.36 21.38
N MET A 103 -6.02 -2.64 20.11
CA MET A 103 -6.48 -1.65 19.13
C MET A 103 -7.74 -2.13 18.42
N THR A 104 -8.59 -1.19 18.04
CA THR A 104 -9.72 -1.40 17.12
C THR A 104 -9.25 -1.07 15.71
N SER A 105 -9.70 -1.83 14.72
CA SER A 105 -9.42 -1.57 13.30
C SER A 105 -10.68 -1.18 12.53
N LYS A 106 -10.54 -0.27 11.57
CA LYS A 106 -11.54 -0.04 10.52
C LYS A 106 -10.85 -0.11 9.16
N GLU A 107 -11.55 -0.64 8.16
CA GLU A 107 -11.07 -0.65 6.79
C GLU A 107 -11.15 0.77 6.20
N GLU A 108 -10.08 1.20 5.53
CA GLU A 108 -10.03 2.41 4.72
C GLU A 108 -9.49 2.07 3.32
N TYR A 109 -9.67 2.98 2.37
CA TYR A 109 -9.16 2.81 1.02
C TYR A 109 -8.75 4.15 0.42
N ILE A 110 -7.82 4.09 -0.54
CA ILE A 110 -7.44 5.21 -1.39
C ILE A 110 -7.68 4.79 -2.83
N THR A 111 -8.32 5.67 -3.60
CA THR A 111 -8.56 5.48 -5.02
C THR A 111 -7.80 6.52 -5.82
N TRP A 112 -7.08 6.09 -6.85
CA TRP A 112 -6.39 6.94 -7.80
C TRP A 112 -7.04 6.82 -9.18
N ASP A 113 -7.31 7.97 -9.80
CA ASP A 113 -7.70 8.04 -11.21
C ASP A 113 -6.55 7.47 -12.06
N ASN A 114 -6.85 6.42 -12.81
CA ASN A 114 -5.95 5.80 -13.75
C ASN A 114 -6.36 6.19 -15.16
N ALA A 115 -5.40 6.32 -16.07
CA ALA A 115 -5.66 6.86 -17.39
C ALA A 115 -6.83 6.16 -18.14
N ASN A 116 -7.86 6.93 -18.49
CA ASN A 116 -9.07 6.53 -19.23
C ASN A 116 -8.82 6.09 -20.69
N ASN A 117 -7.57 5.89 -21.11
CA ASN A 117 -7.26 5.40 -22.44
C ASN A 117 -6.75 3.94 -22.36
N SER A 118 -7.22 3.11 -23.29
CA SER A 118 -6.91 1.68 -23.33
C SER A 118 -5.43 1.35 -23.61
N GLN A 119 -4.60 2.35 -23.94
CA GLN A 119 -3.16 2.19 -24.15
C GLN A 119 -2.37 2.34 -22.84
N LEU A 120 -2.78 3.24 -21.95
CA LEU A 120 -2.14 3.53 -20.66
C LEU A 120 -2.61 2.54 -19.58
N TYR A 121 -3.84 2.01 -19.69
CA TYR A 121 -4.28 0.88 -18.87
C TYR A 121 -3.33 -0.34 -18.96
N LYS A 122 -2.64 -0.54 -20.09
CA LYS A 122 -1.67 -1.63 -20.27
C LYS A 122 -0.49 -1.58 -19.30
N ASN A 123 -0.28 -0.44 -18.63
CA ASN A 123 0.79 -0.31 -17.67
C ASN A 123 0.42 -0.82 -16.28
N TYR A 124 -0.86 -1.02 -15.95
CA TYR A 124 -1.21 -1.65 -14.68
C TYR A 124 -0.54 -3.02 -14.54
N LYS A 125 0.24 -3.19 -13.46
CA LYS A 125 0.95 -4.45 -13.21
C LYS A 125 1.17 -4.65 -11.72
N ILE A 126 0.98 -5.89 -11.28
CA ILE A 126 1.39 -6.41 -9.98
C ILE A 126 2.27 -7.65 -10.18
N THR A 127 3.34 -7.82 -9.40
CA THR A 127 4.42 -8.79 -9.70
C THR A 127 4.63 -9.92 -8.70
N SER A 128 3.75 -10.04 -7.71
CA SER A 128 3.77 -11.12 -6.71
C SER A 128 2.36 -11.64 -6.51
N ASP A 129 2.20 -12.94 -6.25
CA ASP A 129 0.91 -13.55 -5.88
C ASP A 129 0.47 -13.14 -4.47
N ILE A 130 1.44 -12.80 -3.61
CA ILE A 130 1.21 -12.26 -2.28
C ILE A 130 1.49 -10.77 -2.34
N HIS A 131 0.43 -9.96 -2.27
CA HIS A 131 0.50 -8.55 -2.63
C HIS A 131 -0.56 -7.72 -1.89
N PRO A 132 -0.46 -6.37 -1.90
CA PRO A 132 -1.52 -5.50 -1.40
C PRO A 132 -2.86 -5.80 -2.05
N LEU A 133 -3.96 -5.78 -1.29
CA LEU A 133 -5.30 -5.84 -1.84
C LEU A 133 -5.54 -4.59 -2.68
N VAL A 134 -5.61 -4.79 -3.99
CA VAL A 134 -5.79 -3.74 -4.99
C VAL A 134 -6.90 -4.19 -5.94
N ASN A 135 -7.88 -3.31 -6.14
CA ASN A 135 -8.94 -3.50 -7.11
C ASN A 135 -8.82 -2.47 -8.23
N VAL A 136 -9.18 -2.89 -9.44
CA VAL A 136 -9.30 -2.01 -10.61
C VAL A 136 -10.78 -1.87 -10.93
N THR A 137 -11.30 -0.64 -11.00
CA THR A 137 -12.70 -0.38 -11.33
C THR A 137 -12.96 -0.54 -12.83
N SER A 138 -14.24 -0.51 -13.24
CA SER A 138 -14.62 -0.47 -14.66
C SER A 138 -14.10 0.77 -15.40
N ASP A 139 -13.90 1.86 -14.65
CA ASP A 139 -13.35 3.12 -15.15
C ASP A 139 -11.82 3.16 -15.05
N PHE A 140 -11.20 2.02 -14.75
CA PHE A 140 -9.76 1.77 -14.60
C PHE A 140 -9.10 2.33 -13.34
N ASP A 141 -9.83 3.03 -12.48
CA ASP A 141 -9.30 3.53 -11.20
C ASP A 141 -8.68 2.42 -10.36
N ILE A 142 -7.56 2.75 -9.72
CA ILE A 142 -6.86 1.83 -8.83
C ILE A 142 -7.29 2.13 -7.40
N THR A 143 -7.86 1.14 -6.71
CA THR A 143 -8.21 1.24 -5.29
C THR A 143 -7.35 0.32 -4.45
N MET A 144 -6.62 0.87 -3.48
CA MET A 144 -5.84 0.11 -2.50
C MET A 144 -6.50 0.19 -1.13
N TYR A 145 -6.52 -0.93 -0.42
CA TYR A 145 -7.19 -1.06 0.87
C TYR A 145 -6.19 -1.09 2.04
N PHE A 146 -6.59 -0.49 3.15
CA PHE A 146 -5.81 -0.34 4.36
C PHE A 146 -6.66 -0.68 5.58
N CYS A 147 -5.99 -0.98 6.68
CA CYS A 147 -6.58 -1.12 8.00
C CYS A 147 -6.04 0.00 8.88
N TYR A 148 -6.94 0.87 9.34
CA TYR A 148 -6.62 1.95 10.28
C TYR A 148 -6.87 1.46 11.71
N TYR A 149 -5.83 1.51 12.54
CA TYR A 149 -5.87 1.05 13.93
C TYR A 149 -5.87 2.22 14.90
N TYR A 150 -6.77 2.19 15.86
CA TYR A 150 -6.93 3.22 16.88
C TYR A 150 -7.33 2.63 18.24
N LYS A 151 -7.28 3.43 19.30
CA LYS A 151 -7.76 3.08 20.65
C LYS A 151 -9.11 3.74 20.90
#